data_AF-A0A168P2R5-F1
#
_entry.id   AF-A0A168P2R5-F1
#
_cell.length_a   1.000
_cell.length_b   1.000
_cell.length_c   1.000
_cell.angle_alpha   90.00
_cell.angle_beta   90.00
_cell.angle_gamma   90.00
#
_symmetry.space_group_name_H-M   'P 1'
#
loop_
_entity.id
_entity.type
_entity.pdbx_description
1 polymer ?
#
loop_
_entity_poly.entity_id
_entity_poly.type
_entity_poly.pdbx_seq_one_letter_code
_entity_poly.pdbx_strand_id
1 'polypeptide(L)'
;MKLTSCTCLSLLLISTSVYASTTSSNNTTPIIDSLISYNASVLDTVHAFKGIFFGDFKAEEGTQRFNKSIAVQGNFMSTSFRVNNNATTSIACSTNTTSMADFGLVVEGTINTVNTTVNGAISSLSGTGNITDGCFSNITAVDFDSLRREALNISRFFAQQKPNMVIRDGGFLSDGQFLGSTNQDYYVYTFNKCAVDTCVMPDYLYSSPEQIFYGGNWTGPYNTDYPKDKPIIFNIPVLTDTVFNMSTANPAAGLEGANILFNVYSVLDSGAYDVNGHVVWLRNTTEAINGFMLAPSAYVIENNKGGFSGNLMAARYLSAVDVNAMFNSTFTDHANGTMPDSSLTAVNTSGTTIATNT
;
A
#
# COMPACT_ATOMS: atom_id res chain seq x y z
N MET A 1 -3.61 -73.71 -19.85
CA MET A 1 -2.85 -72.54 -20.34
C MET A 1 -3.29 -71.33 -19.50
N LYS A 2 -2.34 -70.46 -19.16
CA LYS A 2 -2.26 -69.63 -17.94
C LYS A 2 -3.44 -68.69 -17.64
N LEU A 3 -3.84 -68.65 -16.35
CA LEU A 3 -4.55 -67.53 -15.72
C LEU A 3 -3.66 -66.27 -15.75
N THR A 4 -4.26 -65.09 -15.99
CA THR A 4 -3.65 -63.82 -15.59
C THR A 4 -4.70 -62.90 -14.95
N SER A 5 -4.52 -62.74 -13.65
CA SER A 5 -5.17 -61.77 -12.77
C SER A 5 -4.66 -60.36 -13.11
N CYS A 6 -5.56 -59.40 -13.26
CA CYS A 6 -5.23 -57.99 -13.44
C CYS A 6 -5.51 -57.28 -12.10
N THR A 7 -4.46 -57.06 -11.33
CA THR A 7 -4.47 -56.29 -10.08
C THR A 7 -4.55 -54.80 -10.37
N CYS A 8 -5.60 -54.13 -9.89
CA CYS A 8 -5.65 -52.67 -9.77
C CYS A 8 -4.60 -52.21 -8.77
N LEU A 9 -3.56 -51.55 -9.26
CA LEU A 9 -2.54 -50.86 -8.46
C LEU A 9 -3.09 -49.46 -8.12
N SER A 10 -3.63 -49.29 -6.93
CA SER A 10 -3.98 -47.99 -6.36
C SER A 10 -2.69 -47.22 -6.05
N LEU A 11 -2.36 -46.27 -6.93
CA LEU A 11 -1.26 -45.33 -6.75
C LEU A 11 -1.64 -44.36 -5.62
N LEU A 12 -1.09 -44.58 -4.43
CA LEU A 12 -1.16 -43.66 -3.30
C LEU A 12 -0.26 -42.45 -3.64
N LEU A 13 -0.86 -41.36 -4.12
CA LEU A 13 -0.18 -40.07 -4.26
C LEU A 13 0.11 -39.52 -2.86
N ILE A 14 1.30 -39.82 -2.34
CA ILE A 14 1.88 -39.08 -1.23
C ILE A 14 2.26 -37.72 -1.80
N SER A 15 1.41 -36.71 -1.58
CA SER A 15 1.77 -35.32 -1.82
C SER A 15 2.80 -34.91 -0.77
N THR A 16 4.07 -35.15 -1.03
CA THR A 16 5.13 -34.44 -0.33
C THR A 16 5.05 -32.99 -0.80
N SER A 17 4.45 -32.13 0.02
CA SER A 17 4.66 -30.69 -0.10
C SER A 17 6.16 -30.46 0.01
N VAL A 18 6.78 -30.21 -1.14
CA VAL A 18 8.10 -29.62 -1.20
C VAL A 18 7.93 -28.24 -0.59
N TYR A 19 8.25 -28.11 0.69
CA TYR A 19 8.64 -26.83 1.24
C TYR A 19 9.81 -26.36 0.39
N ALA A 20 9.56 -25.36 -0.46
CA ALA A 20 10.62 -24.56 -1.03
C ALA A 20 11.35 -23.90 0.14
N SER A 21 12.38 -24.56 0.65
CA SER A 21 13.45 -23.93 1.39
C SER A 21 14.20 -23.07 0.38
N THR A 22 13.76 -21.83 0.18
CA THR A 22 14.52 -20.81 -0.53
C THR A 22 15.64 -20.31 0.38
N THR A 23 16.67 -21.12 0.58
CA THR A 23 17.99 -20.61 0.95
C THR A 23 18.70 -20.14 -0.31
N SER A 24 18.27 -18.98 -0.79
CA SER A 24 19.06 -18.08 -1.61
C SER A 24 19.22 -16.83 -0.76
N SER A 25 20.26 -16.77 0.07
CA SER A 25 20.59 -15.56 0.82
C SER A 25 21.13 -14.52 -0.16
N ASN A 26 20.21 -13.85 -0.87
CA ASN A 26 20.50 -12.53 -1.37
C ASN A 26 20.58 -11.66 -0.12
N ASN A 27 21.77 -11.15 0.19
CA ASN A 27 22.01 -10.26 1.33
C ASN A 27 21.41 -8.85 1.09
N THR A 28 20.25 -8.78 0.44
CA THR A 28 19.51 -7.53 0.28
C THR A 28 18.91 -7.20 1.63
N THR A 29 19.38 -6.12 2.24
CA THR A 29 18.75 -5.56 3.43
C THR A 29 17.30 -5.21 3.05
N PRO A 30 16.29 -5.79 3.74
CA PRO A 30 14.89 -5.47 3.49
C PRO A 30 14.68 -3.95 3.43
N ILE A 31 13.76 -3.48 2.57
CA ILE A 31 13.55 -2.05 2.40
C ILE A 31 13.17 -1.35 3.71
N ILE A 32 12.50 -2.08 4.60
CA ILE A 32 12.13 -1.62 5.93
C ILE A 32 13.38 -1.39 6.79
N ASP A 33 14.39 -2.26 6.69
CA ASP A 33 15.65 -2.11 7.42
C ASP A 33 16.50 -0.96 6.85
N SER A 34 16.29 -0.57 5.59
CA SER A 34 16.90 0.66 5.04
C SER A 34 16.34 1.94 5.67
N LEU A 35 15.11 1.88 6.22
CA LEU A 35 14.52 2.98 7.00
C LEU A 35 15.25 3.22 8.34
N ILE A 36 16.05 2.25 8.82
CA ILE A 36 16.85 2.35 10.06
C ILE A 36 17.84 3.51 10.01
N SER A 37 18.31 3.86 8.81
CA SER A 37 19.20 5.02 8.63
C SER A 37 18.55 6.36 9.01
N TYR A 38 17.22 6.42 9.10
CA TYR A 38 16.47 7.63 9.44
C TYR A 38 16.13 7.72 10.93
N ASN A 39 15.52 6.69 11.53
CA ASN A 39 15.14 6.71 12.95
C ASN A 39 14.77 5.32 13.49
N ALA A 40 15.42 4.86 14.57
CA ALA A 40 15.13 3.58 15.23
C ALA A 40 13.69 3.49 15.77
N SER A 41 13.12 4.59 16.26
CA SER A 41 11.74 4.60 16.79
C SER A 41 10.70 4.35 15.70
N VAL A 42 10.96 4.79 14.46
CA VAL A 42 10.06 4.55 13.31
C VAL A 42 10.12 3.09 12.91
N LEU A 43 11.32 2.49 12.93
CA LEU A 43 11.51 1.08 12.61
C LEU A 43 10.68 0.18 13.54
N ASP A 44 10.79 0.40 14.85
CA ASP A 44 10.09 -0.44 15.82
C ASP A 44 8.57 -0.40 15.59
N THR A 45 8.01 0.79 15.33
CA THR A 45 6.58 0.94 15.04
C THR A 45 6.21 0.27 13.72
N VAL A 46 7.02 0.41 12.67
CA VAL A 46 6.80 -0.23 11.36
C VAL A 46 6.92 -1.75 11.42
N HIS A 47 7.76 -2.28 12.31
CA HIS A 47 7.88 -3.72 12.55
C HIS A 47 6.66 -4.26 13.28
N ALA A 48 6.22 -3.55 14.32
CA ALA A 48 5.07 -3.91 15.14
C ALA A 48 3.74 -3.81 14.37
N PHE A 49 3.53 -2.73 13.63
CA PHE A 49 2.26 -2.44 12.95
C PHE A 49 2.42 -2.54 11.44
N LYS A 50 1.55 -3.35 10.83
CA LYS A 50 1.50 -3.40 9.38
C LYS A 50 0.65 -2.27 8.80
N GLY A 51 -0.32 -1.76 9.54
CA GLY A 51 -1.12 -0.59 9.16
C GLY A 51 -0.86 0.56 10.10
N ILE A 52 -0.43 1.71 9.58
CA ILE A 52 -0.20 2.94 10.34
C ILE A 52 -1.00 4.05 9.67
N PHE A 53 -1.93 4.65 10.40
CA PHE A 53 -2.85 5.65 9.88
C PHE A 53 -2.80 6.93 10.70
N PHE A 54 -2.42 8.05 10.08
CA PHE A 54 -2.29 9.37 10.74
C PHE A 54 -3.61 10.13 10.89
N GLY A 55 -4.72 9.41 10.77
CA GLY A 55 -6.08 9.91 10.77
C GLY A 55 -7.02 8.73 10.98
N ASP A 56 -8.25 8.82 10.47
CA ASP A 56 -9.23 7.76 10.71
C ASP A 56 -8.95 6.48 9.90
N PHE A 57 -9.30 5.37 10.53
CA PHE A 57 -9.43 4.05 9.90
C PHE A 57 -10.89 3.63 9.89
N LYS A 58 -11.44 3.33 8.71
CA LYS A 58 -12.79 2.82 8.55
C LYS A 58 -12.82 1.52 7.74
N ALA A 59 -13.50 0.50 8.25
CA ALA A 59 -13.78 -0.72 7.49
C ALA A 59 -15.27 -1.03 7.52
N GLU A 60 -15.88 -1.14 6.34
CA GLU A 60 -17.27 -1.59 6.19
C GLU A 60 -17.41 -3.10 6.45
N GLU A 61 -18.64 -3.54 6.70
CA GLU A 61 -18.91 -4.95 6.91
C GLU A 61 -18.58 -5.77 5.65
N GLY A 62 -17.92 -6.90 5.82
CA GLY A 62 -17.55 -7.80 4.72
C GLY A 62 -16.37 -7.34 3.88
N THR A 63 -15.75 -6.19 4.18
CA THR A 63 -14.62 -5.65 3.40
C THR A 63 -13.24 -5.95 4.00
N GLN A 64 -13.18 -6.85 4.98
CA GLN A 64 -11.96 -7.14 5.71
C GLN A 64 -10.85 -7.76 4.82
N ARG A 65 -9.99 -6.91 4.26
CA ARG A 65 -8.79 -7.31 3.50
C ARG A 65 -7.48 -6.92 4.19
N PHE A 66 -7.55 -6.06 5.20
CA PHE A 66 -6.42 -5.62 6.01
C PHE A 66 -6.53 -6.15 7.44
N ASN A 67 -6.23 -7.43 7.68
CA ASN A 67 -6.44 -8.09 8.98
C ASN A 67 -5.15 -8.26 9.81
N LYS A 68 -4.31 -7.23 9.82
CA LYS A 68 -2.99 -7.19 10.46
C LYS A 68 -3.02 -6.33 11.74
N SER A 69 -1.87 -6.14 12.40
CA SER A 69 -1.72 -5.17 13.49
C SER A 69 -1.83 -3.73 12.97
N ILE A 70 -2.56 -2.89 13.71
CA ILE A 70 -2.95 -1.54 13.26
C ILE A 70 -2.66 -0.49 14.34
N ALA A 71 -2.09 0.65 13.93
CA ALA A 71 -1.97 1.88 14.72
C ALA A 71 -2.73 3.02 14.02
N VAL A 72 -3.61 3.72 14.76
CA VAL A 72 -4.50 4.78 14.26
C VAL A 72 -4.39 6.02 15.15
N GLN A 73 -4.02 7.16 14.58
CA GLN A 73 -4.04 8.43 15.31
C GLN A 73 -5.49 8.94 15.51
N GLY A 74 -6.32 8.81 14.48
CA GLY A 74 -7.72 9.21 14.53
C GLY A 74 -8.62 8.16 15.16
N ASN A 75 -9.85 8.07 14.65
CA ASN A 75 -10.83 7.09 15.11
C ASN A 75 -10.69 5.75 14.37
N PHE A 76 -10.91 4.67 15.10
CA PHE A 76 -11.04 3.33 14.53
C PHE A 76 -12.53 2.97 14.45
N MET A 77 -13.02 2.78 13.23
CA MET A 77 -14.42 2.47 12.94
C MET A 77 -14.55 1.16 12.18
N SER A 78 -15.28 0.19 12.72
CA SER A 78 -15.44 -1.11 12.06
C SER A 78 -16.70 -1.87 12.47
N THR A 79 -17.16 -2.74 11.58
CA THR A 79 -18.24 -3.72 11.84
C THR A 79 -17.76 -5.12 11.48
N SER A 80 -17.86 -6.07 12.42
CA SER A 80 -17.49 -7.48 12.26
C SER A 80 -16.03 -7.67 11.76
N PHE A 81 -15.09 -6.95 12.36
CA PHE A 81 -13.69 -6.88 11.90
C PHE A 81 -12.73 -7.63 12.83
N ARG A 82 -11.67 -8.22 12.28
CA ARG A 82 -10.65 -8.98 13.03
C ARG A 82 -9.25 -8.36 12.91
N VAL A 83 -8.80 -7.67 13.93
CA VAL A 83 -7.46 -7.08 13.95
C VAL A 83 -6.44 -8.17 14.28
N ASN A 84 -5.34 -8.20 13.52
CA ASN A 84 -4.20 -9.10 13.74
C ASN A 84 -4.53 -10.61 13.76
N ASN A 85 -5.54 -11.03 13.02
CA ASN A 85 -6.06 -12.41 13.06
C ASN A 85 -5.16 -13.44 12.35
N ASN A 86 -4.18 -13.00 11.56
CA ASN A 86 -3.24 -13.89 10.88
C ASN A 86 -1.98 -14.21 11.72
N ALA A 87 -1.85 -13.66 12.93
CA ALA A 87 -0.73 -14.00 13.80
C ALA A 87 -0.78 -15.50 14.12
N THR A 88 0.29 -16.22 13.78
CA THR A 88 0.41 -17.69 13.93
C THR A 88 0.53 -18.13 15.38
N THR A 89 0.72 -17.17 16.29
CA THR A 89 0.77 -17.37 17.73
C THR A 89 -0.26 -16.45 18.38
N SER A 90 -0.95 -16.96 19.40
CA SER A 90 -1.75 -16.12 20.29
C SER A 90 -0.78 -15.17 21.00
N ILE A 91 -0.95 -13.87 20.79
CA ILE A 91 -0.12 -12.86 21.45
C ILE A 91 -0.62 -12.77 22.89
N ALA A 92 0.28 -12.96 23.84
CA ALA A 92 -0.06 -12.93 25.26
C ALA A 92 -0.67 -11.56 25.60
N CYS A 93 -1.95 -11.58 25.93
CA CYS A 93 -2.66 -10.36 26.23
C CYS A 93 -2.34 -9.91 27.66
N SER A 94 -1.57 -8.82 27.79
CA SER A 94 -1.17 -8.23 29.06
C SER A 94 -1.67 -6.80 29.19
N THR A 95 -2.11 -6.42 30.39
CA THR A 95 -2.44 -5.03 30.70
C THR A 95 -1.18 -4.16 30.85
N ASN A 96 -0.02 -4.78 31.08
CA ASN A 96 1.29 -4.15 31.28
C ASN A 96 2.24 -4.41 30.10
N THR A 97 1.70 -4.44 28.88
CA THR A 97 2.49 -4.67 27.67
C THR A 97 3.56 -3.59 27.48
N THR A 98 4.82 -4.00 27.50
CA THR A 98 5.97 -3.09 27.30
C THR A 98 6.57 -3.19 25.89
N SER A 99 6.29 -4.29 25.18
CA SER A 99 6.76 -4.50 23.81
C SER A 99 5.72 -4.02 22.80
N MET A 100 6.15 -3.21 21.83
CA MET A 100 5.26 -2.72 20.78
C MET A 100 4.72 -3.86 19.89
N ALA A 101 5.47 -4.95 19.74
CA ALA A 101 5.09 -6.12 18.95
C ALA A 101 3.90 -6.92 19.54
N ASP A 102 3.59 -6.71 20.83
CA ASP A 102 2.48 -7.39 21.50
C ASP A 102 1.14 -6.65 21.29
N PHE A 103 1.15 -5.45 20.71
CA PHE A 103 -0.07 -4.72 20.39
C PHE A 103 -0.69 -5.22 19.08
N GLY A 104 -1.96 -5.61 19.15
CA GLY A 104 -2.78 -5.85 17.97
C GLY A 104 -3.35 -4.53 17.43
N LEU A 105 -3.73 -3.61 18.33
CA LEU A 105 -4.41 -2.37 17.99
C LEU A 105 -3.94 -1.21 18.88
N VAL A 106 -3.58 -0.08 18.28
CA VAL A 106 -3.34 1.19 18.99
C VAL A 106 -4.22 2.26 18.37
N VAL A 107 -4.98 2.99 19.18
CA VAL A 107 -5.89 4.06 18.73
C VAL A 107 -5.78 5.25 19.68
N GLU A 108 -5.26 6.38 19.20
CA GLU A 108 -5.20 7.61 20.00
C GLU A 108 -6.57 8.28 20.12
N GLY A 109 -7.39 8.25 19.05
CA GLY A 109 -8.77 8.71 19.08
C GLY A 109 -9.74 7.73 19.75
N THR A 110 -10.95 7.62 19.19
CA THR A 110 -11.99 6.73 19.73
C THR A 110 -12.08 5.41 18.96
N ILE A 111 -12.32 4.31 19.69
CA ILE A 111 -12.74 3.06 19.09
C ILE A 111 -14.27 3.04 19.01
N ASN A 112 -14.82 2.97 17.80
CA ASN A 112 -16.25 2.80 17.55
C ASN A 112 -16.47 1.53 16.72
N THR A 113 -16.89 0.44 17.39
CA THR A 113 -16.97 -0.85 16.70
C THR A 113 -18.13 -1.73 17.13
N VAL A 114 -18.59 -2.57 16.21
CA VAL A 114 -19.54 -3.66 16.48
C VAL A 114 -18.86 -4.99 16.14
N ASN A 115 -18.77 -5.90 17.11
CA ASN A 115 -18.21 -7.25 16.94
C ASN A 115 -16.78 -7.27 16.38
N THR A 116 -15.87 -6.47 16.95
CA THR A 116 -14.46 -6.56 16.57
C THR A 116 -13.73 -7.59 17.43
N THR A 117 -12.89 -8.40 16.81
CA THR A 117 -11.95 -9.28 17.51
C THR A 117 -10.55 -8.70 17.36
N VAL A 118 -9.77 -8.65 18.42
CA VAL A 118 -8.37 -8.20 18.38
C VAL A 118 -7.48 -9.29 18.95
N ASN A 119 -6.48 -9.73 18.20
CA ASN A 119 -5.42 -10.58 18.75
C ASN A 119 -4.24 -9.71 19.22
N GLY A 120 -4.03 -9.64 20.54
CA GLY A 120 -2.98 -8.87 21.19
C GLY A 120 -3.51 -7.72 22.06
N ALA A 121 -2.60 -6.92 22.60
CA ALA A 121 -2.93 -5.78 23.43
C ALA A 121 -3.57 -4.64 22.63
N ILE A 122 -4.42 -3.87 23.31
CA ILE A 122 -5.13 -2.71 22.79
C ILE A 122 -4.70 -1.49 23.59
N SER A 123 -4.12 -0.48 22.95
CA SER A 123 -3.95 0.84 23.55
C SER A 123 -5.03 1.77 23.02
N SER A 124 -5.85 2.34 23.91
CA SER A 124 -6.80 3.38 23.53
C SER A 124 -7.19 4.24 24.73
N LEU A 125 -7.43 5.53 24.48
CA LEU A 125 -7.90 6.48 25.49
C LEU A 125 -9.40 6.33 25.77
N SER A 126 -10.18 5.84 24.80
CA SER A 126 -11.62 5.64 24.94
C SER A 126 -12.18 4.71 23.87
N GLY A 127 -13.16 3.89 24.24
CA GLY A 127 -13.79 2.96 23.32
C GLY A 127 -15.26 2.73 23.63
N THR A 128 -16.05 2.65 22.57
CA THR A 128 -17.44 2.20 22.58
C THR A 128 -17.55 1.02 21.62
N GLY A 129 -18.04 -0.12 22.09
CA GLY A 129 -18.21 -1.29 21.24
C GLY A 129 -17.91 -2.62 21.91
N ASN A 130 -18.26 -3.70 21.21
CA ASN A 130 -17.96 -5.05 21.65
C ASN A 130 -16.65 -5.51 21.01
N ILE A 131 -15.59 -5.60 21.83
CA ILE A 131 -14.30 -6.17 21.44
C ILE A 131 -14.13 -7.53 22.13
N THR A 132 -13.72 -8.55 21.37
CA THR A 132 -13.38 -9.89 21.88
C THR A 132 -11.89 -10.18 21.72
N ASP A 133 -11.37 -11.08 22.56
CA ASP A 133 -10.01 -11.66 22.55
C ASP A 133 -8.83 -10.69 22.77
N GLY A 134 -9.07 -9.37 22.78
CA GLY A 134 -8.10 -8.35 23.14
C GLY A 134 -8.19 -7.92 24.61
N CYS A 135 -7.14 -7.24 25.08
CA CYS A 135 -7.04 -6.70 26.43
C CYS A 135 -6.53 -5.26 26.35
N PHE A 136 -7.16 -4.39 27.13
CA PHE A 136 -6.75 -3.00 27.19
C PHE A 136 -5.48 -2.85 28.02
N SER A 137 -4.50 -2.16 27.47
CA SER A 137 -3.28 -1.72 28.14
C SER A 137 -3.37 -0.22 28.43
N ASN A 138 -2.80 0.20 29.55
CA ASN A 138 -2.77 1.60 29.98
C ASN A 138 -1.57 2.38 29.42
N ILE A 139 -0.83 1.80 28.47
CA ILE A 139 0.40 2.36 27.92
C ILE A 139 0.10 3.03 26.57
N THR A 140 0.48 4.30 26.44
CA THR A 140 0.53 4.98 25.14
C THR A 140 1.74 4.46 24.37
N ALA A 141 1.50 3.71 23.30
CA ALA A 141 2.53 2.94 22.63
C ALA A 141 3.20 3.67 21.45
N VAL A 142 2.57 4.69 20.87
CA VAL A 142 3.02 5.33 19.61
C VAL A 142 2.95 6.85 19.73
N ASP A 143 4.05 7.54 19.38
CA ASP A 143 4.08 8.99 19.14
C ASP A 143 3.75 9.25 17.66
N PHE A 144 2.46 9.47 17.37
CA PHE A 144 1.97 9.64 16.00
C PHE A 144 2.49 10.92 15.34
N ASP A 145 2.69 12.01 16.08
CA ASP A 145 3.17 13.27 15.52
C ASP A 145 4.63 13.15 15.04
N SER A 146 5.48 12.54 15.86
CA SER A 146 6.86 12.25 15.44
C SER A 146 6.89 11.25 14.28
N LEU A 147 6.11 10.18 14.36
CA LEU A 147 6.04 9.17 13.29
C LEU A 147 5.56 9.76 11.96
N ARG A 148 4.54 10.63 11.99
CA ARG A 148 4.02 11.32 10.80
C ARG A 148 5.05 12.23 10.16
N ARG A 149 5.74 13.04 10.98
CA ARG A 149 6.81 13.92 10.51
C ARG A 149 7.92 13.12 9.82
N GLU A 150 8.35 12.00 10.41
CA GLU A 150 9.37 11.15 9.80
C GLU A 150 8.87 10.46 8.53
N ALA A 151 7.62 9.98 8.49
CA ALA A 151 7.03 9.41 7.29
C ALA A 151 7.04 10.39 6.10
N LEU A 152 6.69 11.65 6.36
CA LEU A 152 6.75 12.73 5.36
C LEU A 152 8.20 13.01 4.92
N ASN A 153 9.16 13.06 5.87
CA ASN A 153 10.57 13.25 5.56
C ASN A 153 11.12 12.13 4.66
N ILE A 154 10.81 10.87 4.99
CA ILE A 154 11.21 9.69 4.22
C ILE A 154 10.58 9.74 2.81
N SER A 155 9.28 10.05 2.73
CA SER A 155 8.59 10.17 1.44
C SER A 155 9.22 11.25 0.57
N ARG A 156 9.55 12.41 1.15
CA ARG A 156 10.25 13.50 0.46
C ARG A 156 11.66 13.11 0.03
N PHE A 157 12.42 12.43 0.89
CA PHE A 157 13.76 11.93 0.55
C PHE A 157 13.71 11.04 -0.69
N PHE A 158 12.78 10.08 -0.73
CA PHE A 158 12.63 9.19 -1.87
C PHE A 158 12.16 9.96 -3.11
N ALA A 159 11.21 10.88 -2.97
CA ALA A 159 10.73 11.71 -4.08
C ALA A 159 11.84 12.57 -4.73
N GLN A 160 12.89 12.92 -4.00
CA GLN A 160 14.04 13.67 -4.51
C GLN A 160 15.11 12.79 -5.17
N GLN A 161 14.98 11.46 -5.10
CA GLN A 161 15.93 10.55 -5.74
C GLN A 161 15.76 10.60 -7.26
N LYS A 162 16.90 10.72 -7.96
CA LYS A 162 16.90 10.63 -9.43
C LYS A 162 16.62 9.18 -9.84
N PRO A 163 15.76 8.95 -10.85
CA PRO A 163 15.56 7.62 -11.38
C PRO A 163 16.88 7.07 -11.92
N ASN A 164 17.14 5.79 -11.66
CA ASN A 164 18.27 5.06 -12.24
C ASN A 164 17.81 3.82 -13.01
N MET A 165 16.50 3.55 -13.02
CA MET A 165 15.84 2.54 -13.83
C MET A 165 14.62 3.15 -14.50
N VAL A 166 14.30 2.69 -15.70
CA VAL A 166 13.12 3.16 -16.43
C VAL A 166 12.39 1.99 -17.07
N ILE A 167 11.07 1.93 -16.88
CA ILE A 167 10.18 1.01 -17.60
C ILE A 167 9.42 1.81 -18.66
N ARG A 168 9.59 1.42 -19.92
CA ARG A 168 8.90 2.03 -21.07
C ARG A 168 7.58 1.35 -21.36
N ASP A 169 6.81 1.98 -22.23
CA ASP A 169 5.65 1.36 -22.86
C ASP A 169 6.00 -0.03 -23.42
N GLY A 170 5.12 -1.00 -23.19
CA GLY A 170 5.39 -2.41 -23.52
C GLY A 170 6.21 -3.17 -22.46
N GLY A 171 6.55 -2.53 -21.34
CA GLY A 171 7.24 -3.17 -20.23
C GLY A 171 8.75 -3.30 -20.43
N PHE A 172 9.34 -2.59 -21.39
CA PHE A 172 10.78 -2.66 -21.63
C PHE A 172 11.55 -1.95 -20.52
N LEU A 173 12.37 -2.69 -19.78
CA LEU A 173 13.26 -2.16 -18.75
C LEU A 173 14.59 -1.75 -19.40
N SER A 174 14.96 -0.50 -19.16
CA SER A 174 16.25 0.05 -19.56
C SER A 174 17.00 0.58 -18.33
N ASP A 175 18.29 0.25 -18.26
CA ASP A 175 19.21 0.84 -17.31
C ASP A 175 19.27 2.36 -17.52
N GLY A 176 19.00 3.11 -16.46
CA GLY A 176 19.21 4.55 -16.41
C GLY A 176 20.69 4.93 -16.28
N GLN A 177 21.63 4.07 -16.67
CA GLN A 177 23.08 4.33 -16.59
C GLN A 177 23.50 5.62 -17.33
N PHE A 178 22.66 6.13 -18.23
CA PHE A 178 22.85 7.44 -18.86
C PHE A 178 22.70 8.65 -17.91
N LEU A 179 22.42 8.46 -16.61
CA LEU A 179 21.89 9.53 -15.74
C LEU A 179 22.82 10.07 -14.68
N GLY A 180 24.07 9.58 -14.59
CA GLY A 180 24.99 10.02 -13.53
C GLY A 180 24.40 9.88 -12.13
N SER A 181 23.41 8.99 -11.96
CA SER A 181 22.83 8.69 -10.64
C SER A 181 23.91 8.02 -9.81
N THR A 182 24.28 8.68 -8.71
CA THR A 182 25.22 8.15 -7.74
C THR A 182 24.54 7.28 -6.69
N ASN A 183 23.22 7.07 -6.76
CA ASN A 183 22.52 6.26 -5.78
C ASN A 183 22.87 4.78 -6.00
N GLN A 184 23.72 4.27 -5.11
CA GLN A 184 24.18 2.89 -5.13
C GLN A 184 23.34 1.97 -4.24
N ASP A 185 22.34 2.49 -3.55
CA ASP A 185 21.64 1.75 -2.50
C ASP A 185 20.27 1.22 -2.98
N TYR A 186 19.66 1.87 -3.98
CA TYR A 186 18.33 1.52 -4.47
C TYR A 186 18.19 1.56 -5.98
N TYR A 187 17.25 0.78 -6.51
CA TYR A 187 16.72 0.95 -7.85
C TYR A 187 15.49 1.86 -7.81
N VAL A 188 15.58 3.03 -8.42
CA VAL A 188 14.55 4.06 -8.38
C VAL A 188 13.87 4.18 -9.73
N TYR A 189 12.58 3.87 -9.75
CA TYR A 189 11.67 4.09 -10.86
C TYR A 189 10.78 5.27 -10.49
N THR A 190 10.83 6.35 -11.28
CA THR A 190 9.95 7.52 -11.07
C THR A 190 8.95 7.59 -12.21
N PHE A 191 7.67 7.75 -11.89
CA PHE A 191 6.60 7.87 -12.87
C PHE A 191 6.27 9.34 -13.12
N ASN A 192 5.64 9.65 -14.25
CA ASN A 192 5.29 11.03 -14.60
C ASN A 192 3.91 11.42 -14.04
N LYS A 193 3.84 12.60 -13.41
CA LYS A 193 2.65 13.44 -13.29
C LYS A 193 3.11 14.90 -13.10
N CYS A 194 3.37 15.60 -14.20
CA CYS A 194 3.36 17.07 -14.22
C CYS A 194 2.35 17.53 -15.28
N ALA A 195 1.84 18.77 -15.13
CA ALA A 195 1.18 19.43 -16.25
C ALA A 195 2.28 19.79 -17.28
N VAL A 196 2.05 19.42 -18.53
CA VAL A 196 2.97 19.53 -19.69
C VAL A 196 3.83 20.82 -19.64
N ASP A 197 5.11 20.69 -20.01
CA ASP A 197 6.16 21.73 -20.08
C ASP A 197 6.78 22.23 -18.77
N THR A 198 6.39 21.71 -17.60
CA THR A 198 6.96 22.12 -16.29
C THR A 198 7.63 21.02 -15.47
N CYS A 199 7.73 19.81 -16.02
CA CYS A 199 8.36 18.67 -15.36
C CYS A 199 9.80 18.97 -14.91
N VAL A 200 10.11 18.58 -13.67
CA VAL A 200 11.45 18.72 -13.07
C VAL A 200 12.52 17.93 -13.85
N MET A 201 12.12 16.88 -14.57
CA MET A 201 13.02 16.02 -15.35
C MET A 201 12.52 15.83 -16.80
N PRO A 202 13.40 15.58 -17.78
CA PRO A 202 12.99 15.22 -19.13
C PRO A 202 12.12 13.95 -19.19
N ASP A 203 11.15 13.91 -20.11
CA ASP A 203 10.17 12.82 -20.23
C ASP A 203 10.79 11.43 -20.36
N TYR A 204 11.92 11.32 -21.06
CA TYR A 204 12.61 10.05 -21.21
C TYR A 204 13.20 9.52 -19.90
N LEU A 205 13.11 10.21 -18.77
CA LEU A 205 13.54 9.69 -17.47
C LEU A 205 12.42 9.05 -16.66
N TYR A 206 11.18 9.28 -17.06
CA TYR A 206 10.03 8.71 -16.37
C TYR A 206 9.69 7.32 -16.90
N SER A 207 9.27 6.47 -15.97
CA SER A 207 8.63 5.20 -16.28
C SER A 207 7.17 5.43 -16.66
N SER A 208 6.67 4.57 -17.55
CA SER A 208 5.28 4.50 -18.00
C SER A 208 4.40 3.90 -16.90
N PRO A 209 3.45 4.65 -16.31
CA PRO A 209 2.53 4.11 -15.29
C PRO A 209 1.42 3.24 -15.88
N GLU A 210 1.15 3.32 -17.18
CA GLU A 210 -0.05 2.76 -17.83
C GLU A 210 -0.18 1.26 -17.60
N GLN A 211 0.90 0.51 -17.84
CA GLN A 211 0.87 -0.95 -17.72
C GLN A 211 0.96 -1.42 -16.28
N ILE A 212 1.61 -0.65 -15.40
CA ILE A 212 1.88 -1.07 -14.01
C ILE A 212 0.74 -0.69 -13.08
N PHE A 213 0.09 0.46 -13.27
CA PHE A 213 -0.92 1.00 -12.35
C PHE A 213 -2.30 1.20 -12.96
N TYR A 214 -2.42 1.58 -14.24
CA TYR A 214 -3.69 2.03 -14.83
C TYR A 214 -4.44 0.97 -15.65
N GLY A 215 -4.32 -0.29 -15.26
CA GLY A 215 -5.06 -1.41 -15.85
C GLY A 215 -4.19 -2.28 -16.75
N GLY A 216 -4.65 -3.50 -16.99
CA GLY A 216 -3.94 -4.50 -17.80
C GLY A 216 -3.39 -5.67 -17.00
N ASN A 217 -2.62 -6.52 -17.68
CA ASN A 217 -2.01 -7.74 -17.15
C ASN A 217 -0.50 -7.53 -16.98
N TRP A 218 -0.08 -6.68 -16.05
CA TRP A 218 1.34 -6.56 -15.73
C TRP A 218 1.89 -7.89 -15.24
N THR A 219 2.90 -8.41 -15.92
CA THR A 219 3.58 -9.66 -15.57
C THR A 219 5.04 -9.44 -15.18
N GLY A 220 5.44 -8.18 -14.98
CA GLY A 220 6.84 -7.78 -14.88
C GLY A 220 7.41 -7.27 -16.21
N PRO A 221 8.68 -6.84 -16.24
CA PRO A 221 9.29 -6.27 -17.42
C PRO A 221 9.47 -7.34 -18.51
N TYR A 222 9.31 -6.93 -19.76
CA TYR A 222 9.20 -7.84 -20.89
C TYR A 222 10.55 -8.45 -21.31
N ASN A 223 11.60 -7.63 -21.33
CA ASN A 223 12.90 -7.99 -21.88
C ASN A 223 13.86 -8.61 -20.87
N THR A 224 13.61 -8.42 -19.57
CA THR A 224 14.46 -8.91 -18.49
C THR A 224 13.72 -8.89 -17.15
N ASP A 225 14.25 -9.63 -16.17
CA ASP A 225 13.76 -9.57 -14.79
C ASP A 225 14.10 -8.22 -14.15
N TYR A 226 13.35 -7.86 -13.11
CA TYR A 226 13.81 -6.83 -12.19
C TYR A 226 15.17 -7.21 -11.57
N PRO A 227 16.06 -6.24 -11.35
CA PRO A 227 17.26 -6.49 -10.58
C PRO A 227 16.91 -6.84 -9.12
N LYS A 228 17.74 -7.69 -8.49
CA LYS A 228 17.40 -8.35 -7.20
C LYS A 228 18.42 -8.08 -6.10
N ASP A 229 19.52 -7.43 -6.42
CA ASP A 229 20.65 -7.13 -5.52
C ASP A 229 20.44 -5.90 -4.66
N LYS A 230 19.39 -5.10 -4.92
CA LYS A 230 19.02 -3.92 -4.14
C LYS A 230 17.51 -3.75 -4.04
N PRO A 231 17.00 -3.03 -3.03
CA PRO A 231 15.59 -2.69 -2.97
C PRO A 231 15.15 -1.80 -4.13
N ILE A 232 13.88 -1.93 -4.50
CA ILE A 232 13.22 -1.21 -5.58
C ILE A 232 12.27 -0.17 -4.99
N ILE A 233 12.36 1.05 -5.49
CA ILE A 233 11.50 2.19 -5.13
C ILE A 233 10.68 2.59 -6.35
N PHE A 234 9.37 2.51 -6.22
CA PHE A 234 8.41 3.12 -7.13
C PHE A 234 7.98 4.47 -6.57
N ASN A 235 8.53 5.54 -7.14
CA ASN A 235 8.15 6.92 -6.83
C ASN A 235 6.98 7.34 -7.72
N ILE A 236 5.81 7.50 -7.11
CA ILE A 236 4.54 7.76 -7.77
C ILE A 236 4.08 9.17 -7.39
N PRO A 237 4.47 10.21 -8.15
CA PRO A 237 3.93 11.55 -7.95
C PRO A 237 2.46 11.58 -8.36
N VAL A 238 1.66 12.29 -7.58
CA VAL A 238 0.23 12.49 -7.84
C VAL A 238 -0.07 13.97 -7.62
N LEU A 239 -0.72 14.62 -8.58
CA LEU A 239 -1.11 16.02 -8.43
C LEU A 239 -1.97 16.19 -7.16
N THR A 240 -1.65 17.22 -6.37
CA THR A 240 -2.43 17.57 -5.17
C THR A 240 -3.92 17.71 -5.52
N ASP A 241 -4.77 17.25 -4.60
CA ASP A 241 -6.22 17.22 -4.71
C ASP A 241 -6.77 16.40 -5.89
N THR A 242 -5.97 15.46 -6.40
CA THR A 242 -6.40 14.51 -7.43
C THR A 242 -6.47 13.07 -6.94
N VAL A 243 -7.03 12.21 -7.81
CA VAL A 243 -7.15 10.78 -7.58
C VAL A 243 -6.05 10.03 -8.32
N PHE A 244 -5.37 9.14 -7.60
CA PHE A 244 -4.55 8.07 -8.15
C PHE A 244 -5.34 6.77 -8.10
N ASN A 245 -5.77 6.27 -9.26
CA ASN A 245 -6.51 5.02 -9.38
C ASN A 245 -5.57 3.90 -9.79
N MET A 246 -5.27 2.98 -8.88
CA MET A 246 -4.47 1.79 -9.17
C MET A 246 -5.39 0.61 -9.46
N SER A 247 -5.49 0.20 -10.73
CA SER A 247 -6.43 -0.81 -11.22
C SER A 247 -5.77 -2.05 -11.83
N THR A 248 -4.45 -2.03 -12.05
CA THR A 248 -3.70 -3.22 -12.49
C THR A 248 -3.80 -4.34 -11.45
N ALA A 249 -4.07 -5.57 -11.89
CA ALA A 249 -4.32 -6.70 -10.98
C ALA A 249 -3.18 -6.93 -9.98
N ASN A 250 -1.94 -6.96 -10.47
CA ASN A 250 -0.73 -7.21 -9.70
C ASN A 250 0.40 -6.25 -10.12
N PRO A 251 0.45 -5.03 -9.58
CA PRO A 251 1.50 -4.05 -9.89
C PRO A 251 2.90 -4.51 -9.41
N ALA A 252 2.98 -5.53 -8.56
CA ALA A 252 4.21 -6.08 -8.02
C ALA A 252 4.67 -7.38 -8.73
N ALA A 253 4.11 -7.70 -9.90
CA ALA A 253 4.46 -8.91 -10.63
C ALA A 253 5.97 -8.98 -10.93
N GLY A 254 6.59 -10.13 -10.63
CA GLY A 254 8.03 -10.34 -10.82
C GLY A 254 8.92 -9.78 -9.70
N LEU A 255 8.34 -9.27 -8.61
CA LEU A 255 9.07 -8.68 -7.49
C LEU A 255 8.89 -9.45 -6.18
N GLU A 256 9.86 -9.30 -5.29
CA GLU A 256 9.80 -9.82 -3.91
C GLU A 256 9.32 -8.72 -2.95
N GLY A 257 8.19 -8.94 -2.28
CA GLY A 257 7.53 -7.92 -1.45
C GLY A 257 8.40 -7.30 -0.34
N ALA A 258 9.38 -8.02 0.19
CA ALA A 258 10.29 -7.49 1.21
C ALA A 258 11.25 -6.39 0.68
N ASN A 259 11.38 -6.28 -0.64
CA ASN A 259 12.36 -5.43 -1.31
C ASN A 259 11.72 -4.29 -2.11
N ILE A 260 10.43 -3.99 -1.92
CA ILE A 260 9.71 -2.98 -2.71
C ILE A 260 9.15 -1.88 -1.81
N LEU A 261 9.38 -0.64 -2.19
CA LEU A 261 8.69 0.54 -1.67
C LEU A 261 7.82 1.18 -2.76
N PHE A 262 6.53 1.36 -2.48
CA PHE A 262 5.66 2.27 -3.22
C PHE A 262 5.58 3.58 -2.44
N ASN A 263 6.24 4.62 -2.94
CA ASN A 263 6.18 5.96 -2.39
C ASN A 263 5.17 6.78 -3.19
N VAL A 264 3.96 6.94 -2.67
CA VAL A 264 2.88 7.73 -3.28
C VAL A 264 2.83 9.10 -2.60
N TYR A 265 3.04 10.16 -3.35
CA TYR A 265 3.18 11.51 -2.78
C TYR A 265 2.56 12.59 -3.64
N SER A 266 2.15 13.68 -2.99
CA SER A 266 1.57 14.86 -3.61
C SER A 266 2.62 15.73 -4.30
N VAL A 267 2.28 16.24 -5.47
CA VAL A 267 3.07 17.25 -6.19
C VAL A 267 2.18 18.40 -6.68
N LEU A 268 2.77 19.58 -6.81
CA LEU A 268 2.17 20.71 -7.50
C LEU A 268 2.16 20.46 -9.03
N ASP A 269 1.47 21.31 -9.78
CA ASP A 269 1.45 21.25 -11.26
C ASP A 269 2.85 21.28 -11.88
N SER A 270 3.80 21.95 -11.21
CA SER A 270 5.22 21.99 -11.57
C SER A 270 5.99 20.68 -11.34
N GLY A 271 5.34 19.64 -10.80
CA GLY A 271 5.98 18.39 -10.40
C GLY A 271 6.82 18.49 -9.11
N ALA A 272 6.86 19.66 -8.46
CA ALA A 272 7.53 19.83 -7.18
C ALA A 272 6.75 19.14 -6.06
N TYR A 273 7.46 18.47 -5.14
CA TYR A 273 6.87 17.84 -3.95
C TYR A 273 6.04 18.85 -3.15
N ASP A 274 4.77 18.55 -2.92
CA ASP A 274 3.88 19.37 -2.12
C ASP A 274 3.75 18.79 -0.71
N VAL A 275 4.40 19.44 0.26
CA VAL A 275 4.42 19.03 1.67
C VAL A 275 3.06 19.13 2.35
N ASN A 276 2.19 20.00 1.85
CA ASN A 276 0.84 20.19 2.39
C ASN A 276 -0.23 19.54 1.49
N GLY A 277 0.19 18.92 0.40
CA GLY A 277 -0.71 18.32 -0.57
C GLY A 277 -1.42 17.09 -0.01
N HIS A 278 -2.59 16.84 -0.55
CA HIS A 278 -3.41 15.68 -0.25
C HIS A 278 -3.76 14.95 -1.54
N VAL A 279 -3.87 13.63 -1.47
CA VAL A 279 -4.24 12.81 -2.63
C VAL A 279 -5.23 11.74 -2.20
N VAL A 280 -6.09 11.33 -3.12
CA VAL A 280 -6.91 10.14 -2.92
C VAL A 280 -6.26 9.00 -3.68
N TRP A 281 -5.88 7.94 -2.97
CA TRP A 281 -5.45 6.70 -3.60
C TRP A 281 -6.60 5.72 -3.63
N LEU A 282 -7.19 5.55 -4.82
CA LEU A 282 -8.17 4.52 -5.09
C LEU A 282 -7.46 3.21 -5.44
N ARG A 283 -7.52 2.22 -4.55
CA ARG A 283 -7.01 0.87 -4.82
C ARG A 283 -8.13 -0.01 -5.39
N ASN A 284 -8.08 -0.24 -6.70
CA ASN A 284 -9.01 -1.07 -7.45
C ASN A 284 -8.32 -2.28 -8.10
N THR A 285 -7.35 -2.88 -7.42
CA THR A 285 -6.64 -4.08 -7.88
C THR A 285 -7.42 -5.34 -7.48
N THR A 286 -7.33 -6.41 -8.27
CA THR A 286 -7.97 -7.69 -7.93
C THR A 286 -7.13 -8.56 -7.01
N GLU A 287 -5.80 -8.40 -7.02
CA GLU A 287 -4.86 -9.11 -6.15
C GLU A 287 -4.30 -8.19 -5.06
N ALA A 288 -3.72 -8.82 -4.04
CA ALA A 288 -3.06 -8.11 -2.95
C ALA A 288 -1.80 -7.43 -3.44
N ILE A 289 -1.63 -6.16 -3.07
CA ILE A 289 -0.39 -5.46 -3.35
C ILE A 289 0.64 -5.89 -2.29
N ASN A 290 1.73 -6.50 -2.73
CA ASN A 290 2.89 -6.81 -1.90
C ASN A 290 3.86 -5.62 -1.88
N GLY A 291 4.50 -5.33 -0.75
CA GLY A 291 5.48 -4.24 -0.63
C GLY A 291 5.29 -3.41 0.64
N PHE A 292 6.17 -2.43 0.83
CA PHE A 292 5.92 -1.31 1.73
C PHE A 292 5.23 -0.19 0.98
N MET A 293 4.08 0.28 1.44
CA MET A 293 3.35 1.40 0.87
C MET A 293 3.49 2.60 1.79
N LEU A 294 4.24 3.60 1.33
CA LEU A 294 4.44 4.88 2.00
C LEU A 294 3.60 5.94 1.30
N ALA A 295 2.50 6.34 1.93
CA ALA A 295 1.58 7.32 1.40
C ALA A 295 1.06 8.27 2.51
N PRO A 296 1.95 8.95 3.26
CA PRO A 296 1.59 9.69 4.47
C PRO A 296 0.62 10.86 4.24
N SER A 297 0.47 11.31 3.00
CA SER A 297 -0.47 12.37 2.58
C SER A 297 -1.74 11.84 1.89
N ALA A 298 -1.86 10.52 1.71
CA ALA A 298 -2.94 9.92 0.95
C ALA A 298 -4.10 9.45 1.81
N TYR A 299 -5.32 9.76 1.37
CA TYR A 299 -6.51 9.03 1.77
C TYR A 299 -6.65 7.79 0.90
N VAL A 300 -6.42 6.62 1.49
CA VAL A 300 -6.52 5.35 0.79
C VAL A 300 -7.96 4.83 0.85
N ILE A 301 -8.55 4.62 -0.32
CA ILE A 301 -9.85 3.98 -0.47
C ILE A 301 -9.63 2.63 -1.14
N GLU A 302 -9.94 1.57 -0.39
CA GLU A 302 -9.77 0.19 -0.77
C GLU A 302 -11.10 -0.44 -1.20
N ASN A 303 -11.10 -1.10 -2.35
CA ASN A 303 -12.20 -1.94 -2.80
C ASN A 303 -12.22 -3.32 -2.10
N ASN A 304 -13.34 -4.04 -2.19
CA ASN A 304 -13.59 -5.32 -1.51
C ASN A 304 -12.79 -6.54 -2.02
N LYS A 305 -11.89 -6.36 -2.99
CA LYS A 305 -11.01 -7.40 -3.59
C LYS A 305 -9.57 -6.91 -3.63
N GLY A 306 -8.58 -7.78 -3.42
CA GLY A 306 -7.15 -7.45 -3.55
C GLY A 306 -6.46 -7.29 -2.21
N GLY A 307 -6.68 -6.21 -1.46
CA GLY A 307 -6.03 -6.00 -0.16
C GLY A 307 -4.60 -5.47 -0.24
N PHE A 308 -4.02 -5.23 0.94
CA PHE A 308 -2.58 -5.00 1.11
C PHE A 308 -1.99 -6.17 1.90
N SER A 309 -1.02 -6.86 1.31
CA SER A 309 -0.32 -7.99 1.95
C SER A 309 0.96 -7.57 2.66
N GLY A 310 1.48 -6.38 2.38
CA GLY A 310 2.63 -5.80 3.05
C GLY A 310 2.26 -4.78 4.14
N ASN A 311 3.08 -3.73 4.26
CA ASN A 311 2.89 -2.63 5.21
C ASN A 311 2.24 -1.44 4.50
N LEU A 312 1.28 -0.79 5.15
CA LEU A 312 0.66 0.44 4.66
C LEU A 312 0.78 1.53 5.71
N MET A 313 1.38 2.64 5.31
CA MET A 313 1.42 3.88 6.07
C MET A 313 0.70 4.98 5.28
N ALA A 314 -0.41 5.49 5.81
CA ALA A 314 -1.28 6.41 5.09
C ALA A 314 -1.84 7.54 5.98
N ALA A 315 -2.35 8.61 5.36
CA ALA A 315 -3.03 9.66 6.11
C ALA A 315 -4.35 9.13 6.69
N ARG A 316 -5.15 8.43 5.88
CA ARG A 316 -6.46 7.87 6.27
C ARG A 316 -6.73 6.61 5.46
N TYR A 317 -7.63 5.76 5.95
CA TYR A 317 -8.02 4.55 5.26
C TYR A 317 -9.52 4.27 5.33
N LEU A 318 -10.10 3.89 4.20
CA LEU A 318 -11.45 3.39 4.06
C LEU A 318 -11.44 2.10 3.26
N SER A 319 -12.01 1.03 3.81
CA SER A 319 -12.39 -0.16 3.07
C SER A 319 -13.88 -0.14 2.79
N ALA A 320 -14.27 -0.17 1.51
CA ALA A 320 -15.65 -0.03 1.07
C ALA A 320 -16.12 -1.24 0.23
N VAL A 321 -17.42 -1.55 0.31
CA VAL A 321 -18.04 -2.68 -0.41
C VAL A 321 -18.00 -2.47 -1.92
N ASP A 322 -18.27 -1.25 -2.37
CA ASP A 322 -18.17 -0.87 -3.78
C ASP A 322 -17.72 0.59 -3.90
N VAL A 323 -16.45 0.77 -4.25
CA VAL A 323 -15.89 2.09 -4.41
C VAL A 323 -16.47 2.81 -5.63
N ASN A 324 -16.87 2.09 -6.68
CA ASN A 324 -17.50 2.71 -7.85
C ASN A 324 -18.87 3.28 -7.50
N ALA A 325 -19.63 2.61 -6.60
CA ALA A 325 -20.89 3.14 -6.10
C ALA A 325 -20.70 4.42 -5.27
N MET A 326 -19.60 4.56 -4.51
CA MET A 326 -19.30 5.79 -3.77
C MET A 326 -19.07 7.00 -4.68
N PHE A 327 -18.34 6.82 -5.79
CA PHE A 327 -18.09 7.89 -6.75
C PHE A 327 -19.29 8.16 -7.66
N ASN A 328 -20.12 7.16 -7.95
CA ASN A 328 -21.34 7.36 -8.76
C ASN A 328 -22.50 7.99 -7.99
N SER A 329 -22.61 7.74 -6.68
CA SER A 329 -23.70 8.29 -5.84
C SER A 329 -23.47 9.76 -5.44
N THR A 330 -22.23 10.25 -5.47
CA THR A 330 -21.89 11.65 -5.16
C THR A 330 -22.11 12.61 -6.34
N PHE A 331 -22.40 12.10 -7.54
CA PHE A 331 -22.62 12.92 -8.74
C PHE A 331 -24.07 13.01 -9.23
N THR A 332 -25.02 12.27 -8.64
CA THR A 332 -26.43 12.28 -9.08
C THR A 332 -27.37 13.09 -8.17
N ASP A 333 -26.93 13.55 -7.00
CA ASP A 333 -27.84 14.15 -6.00
C ASP A 333 -27.71 15.68 -5.80
N HIS A 334 -27.05 16.39 -6.72
CA HIS A 334 -26.91 17.86 -6.67
C HIS A 334 -27.44 18.62 -7.90
N ALA A 335 -28.34 18.01 -8.68
CA ALA A 335 -29.00 18.70 -9.78
C ALA A 335 -30.25 19.53 -9.37
N ASN A 336 -30.68 19.55 -8.10
CA ASN A 336 -31.95 20.24 -7.75
C ASN A 336 -32.06 20.88 -6.35
N GLY A 337 -30.94 21.17 -5.67
CA GLY A 337 -30.98 21.89 -4.39
C GLY A 337 -29.95 23.00 -4.40
N THR A 338 -30.40 24.25 -4.33
CA THR A 338 -29.56 25.43 -4.09
C THR A 338 -28.68 25.21 -2.85
N MET A 339 -27.38 25.00 -3.07
CA MET A 339 -26.32 25.06 -2.06
C MET A 339 -25.43 26.29 -2.34
N PRO A 340 -24.92 26.96 -1.29
CA PRO A 340 -23.95 28.04 -1.42
C PRO A 340 -22.55 27.47 -1.70
N ASP A 341 -22.00 27.89 -2.83
CA ASP A 341 -20.58 28.12 -3.14
C ASP A 341 -19.52 27.26 -2.41
N SER A 342 -19.05 26.20 -3.08
CA SER A 342 -17.66 25.74 -2.99
C SER A 342 -17.30 24.94 -4.25
N SER A 343 -16.56 25.58 -5.16
CA SER A 343 -16.14 25.02 -6.43
C SER A 343 -15.08 23.92 -6.28
N LEU A 344 -15.45 22.67 -6.56
CA LEU A 344 -14.53 21.63 -7.01
C LEU A 344 -14.84 21.35 -8.48
N THR A 345 -14.01 21.88 -9.37
CA THR A 345 -14.08 21.64 -10.81
C THR A 345 -13.78 20.18 -11.12
N ALA A 346 -14.71 19.53 -11.80
CA ALA A 346 -14.62 18.15 -12.27
C ALA A 346 -13.44 17.96 -13.25
N VAL A 347 -12.63 16.92 -13.02
CA VAL A 347 -11.64 16.44 -13.98
C VAL A 347 -12.34 15.51 -14.96
N ASN A 348 -12.44 15.97 -16.20
CA ASN A 348 -13.03 15.24 -17.31
C ASN A 348 -12.02 14.20 -17.84
N THR A 349 -12.24 12.92 -17.57
CA THR A 349 -11.52 11.82 -18.24
C THR A 349 -12.19 11.54 -19.58
N SER A 350 -11.81 12.27 -20.63
CA SER A 350 -12.15 11.91 -22.01
C SER A 350 -10.93 11.28 -22.67
N GLY A 351 -11.03 9.98 -22.97
CA GLY A 351 -10.04 9.26 -23.77
C GLY A 351 -9.96 9.79 -25.19
N THR A 352 -8.73 9.91 -25.69
CA THR A 352 -8.39 10.33 -27.05
C THR A 352 -8.75 9.22 -28.04
N THR A 353 -9.78 9.42 -28.85
CA THR A 353 -10.03 8.63 -30.06
C THR A 353 -9.06 9.09 -31.16
N ILE A 354 -8.18 8.18 -31.59
CA ILE A 354 -7.33 8.37 -32.77
C ILE A 354 -8.22 8.27 -34.00
N ALA A 355 -8.37 9.37 -34.73
CA ALA A 355 -8.95 9.38 -36.07
C ALA A 355 -7.90 8.91 -37.08
N THR A 356 -8.13 7.76 -37.69
CA THR A 356 -7.49 7.36 -38.95
C THR A 356 -8.09 8.18 -40.09
N ASN A 357 -7.27 8.93 -40.82
CA ASN A 357 -7.63 9.44 -42.13
C ASN A 357 -6.84 8.70 -43.21
N THR A 358 -7.60 8.24 -44.20
CA THR A 358 -7.21 7.72 -45.52
C THR A 358 -6.33 8.67 -46.31
#